data_AF-A0A7S0GFJ9-F1
#
_entry.id   AF-A0A7S0GFJ9-F1
#
_cell.length_a   1.000
_cell.length_b   1.000
_cell.length_c   1.000
_cell.angle_alpha   90.00
_cell.angle_beta   90.00
_cell.angle_gamma   90.00
#
_symmetry.space_group_name_H-M   'P 1'
#
loop_
_entity.id
_entity.type
_entity.pdbx_description
1 polymer ?
#
loop_
_entity_poly.entity_id
_entity_poly.type
_entity_poly.pdbx_seq_one_letter_code
_entity_poly.pdbx_strand_id
1 'polypeptide(L)'
;NGCTVIAPLVCINHINSEMPLVDFVINEVIDVQSASILPEVRSNLGLTNDALIIPSDVHDYLMEIGLLNQDQFVGICGGNIMNEAHLEQLIVTLDSKNTKNHTASTFYFHEHVVCILKMNAANGDTWYDLIDSLPSIKTLHGFDADYNFFTNNNAARIRCKNSQSLITTLNWYATSKFTEENCRYIDAYQWDDLQADFDPRVFQAFVWG
;
A
#
# COMPACT_ATOMS: atom_id res chain seq x y z
N ASN A 1 -6.66 6.18 9.25
CA ASN A 1 -5.27 6.32 9.75
C ASN A 1 -4.66 5.01 10.24
N GLY A 2 -5.43 4.01 10.67
CA GLY A 2 -4.85 2.71 11.04
C GLY A 2 -4.11 2.02 9.88
N CYS A 3 -4.56 2.22 8.64
CA CYS A 3 -3.90 1.71 7.43
C CYS A 3 -2.44 2.17 7.28
N THR A 4 -2.09 3.37 7.78
CA THR A 4 -0.72 3.90 7.80
C THR A 4 0.23 3.06 8.67
N VAL A 5 -0.30 2.37 9.69
CA VAL A 5 0.47 1.44 10.55
C VAL A 5 0.32 -0.01 10.09
N ILE A 6 -0.88 -0.40 9.66
CA ILE A 6 -1.13 -1.77 9.20
C ILE A 6 -0.30 -2.11 7.96
N ALA A 7 -0.31 -1.27 6.93
CA ALA A 7 0.37 -1.56 5.68
C ALA A 7 1.88 -1.83 5.86
N PRO A 8 2.66 -1.01 6.58
CA PRO A 8 4.06 -1.33 6.82
C PRO A 8 4.25 -2.57 7.69
N LEU A 9 3.40 -2.84 8.68
CA LEU A 9 3.47 -4.08 9.47
C LEU A 9 3.22 -5.33 8.61
N VAL A 10 2.29 -5.28 7.66
CA VAL A 10 2.08 -6.37 6.69
C VAL A 10 3.31 -6.54 5.81
N CYS A 11 3.92 -5.43 5.34
CA CYS A 11 5.17 -5.46 4.59
C CYS A 11 6.30 -6.12 5.40
N ILE A 12 6.47 -5.75 6.67
CA ILE A 12 7.49 -6.32 7.58
C ILE A 12 7.32 -7.84 7.71
N ASN A 13 6.09 -8.30 7.95
CA ASN A 13 5.82 -9.74 8.06
C ASN A 13 6.13 -10.47 6.74
N HIS A 14 5.89 -9.83 5.60
CA HIS A 14 6.15 -10.39 4.28
C HIS A 14 7.65 -10.50 3.96
N ILE A 15 8.41 -9.42 4.15
CA ILE A 15 9.85 -9.39 3.82
C ILE A 15 10.68 -10.30 4.74
N ASN A 16 10.20 -10.53 5.97
CA ASN A 16 10.83 -11.43 6.93
C ASN A 16 10.35 -12.89 6.81
N SER A 17 9.37 -13.16 5.94
CA SER A 17 8.85 -14.51 5.71
C SER A 17 9.55 -15.19 4.53
N GLU A 18 9.82 -16.49 4.67
CA GLU A 18 10.28 -17.34 3.55
C GLU A 18 9.13 -17.73 2.62
N MET A 19 7.89 -17.65 3.09
CA MET A 19 6.69 -18.11 2.39
C MET A 19 5.69 -16.97 2.17
N PRO A 20 4.82 -17.05 1.15
CA PRO A 20 3.76 -16.07 0.97
C PRO A 20 2.87 -15.97 2.22
N LEU A 21 2.55 -14.75 2.63
CA LEU A 21 1.64 -14.53 3.75
C LEU A 21 0.26 -15.13 3.45
N VAL A 22 -0.24 -15.90 4.43
CA VAL A 22 -1.62 -16.41 4.44
C VAL A 22 -2.54 -15.40 5.12
N ASP A 23 -3.82 -15.42 4.77
CA ASP A 23 -4.79 -14.43 5.24
C ASP A 23 -4.92 -14.39 6.78
N PHE A 24 -4.69 -15.52 7.45
CA PHE A 24 -4.64 -15.57 8.92
C PHE A 24 -3.59 -14.61 9.50
N VAL A 25 -2.38 -14.60 8.93
CA VAL A 25 -1.29 -13.71 9.40
C VAL A 25 -1.62 -12.26 9.09
N ILE A 26 -2.22 -11.97 7.93
CA ILE A 26 -2.66 -10.62 7.57
C ILE A 26 -3.70 -10.12 8.58
N ASN A 27 -4.68 -10.95 8.94
CA ASN A 27 -5.69 -10.60 9.94
C ASN A 27 -5.08 -10.41 11.33
N GLU A 28 -4.10 -11.25 11.72
CA GLU A 28 -3.37 -11.07 12.99
C GLU A 28 -2.62 -9.74 13.03
N VAL A 29 -1.98 -9.32 11.93
CA VAL A 29 -1.35 -8.01 11.82
C VAL A 29 -2.38 -6.88 11.97
N ILE A 30 -3.52 -7.00 11.28
CA ILE A 30 -4.59 -5.99 11.32
C ILE A 30 -5.18 -5.87 12.72
N ASP A 31 -5.62 -6.97 13.32
CA ASP A 31 -6.44 -6.95 14.53
C ASP A 31 -5.61 -6.89 15.82
N VAL A 32 -4.39 -7.46 15.81
CA VAL A 32 -3.57 -7.61 17.01
C VAL A 32 -2.36 -6.68 16.99
N GLN A 33 -1.47 -6.84 16.00
CA GLN A 33 -0.21 -6.08 16.01
C GLN A 33 -0.44 -4.58 15.85
N SER A 34 -1.32 -4.18 14.93
CA SER A 34 -1.61 -2.77 14.69
C SER A 34 -2.27 -2.09 15.90
N ALA A 35 -3.10 -2.83 16.65
CA ALA A 35 -3.77 -2.32 17.84
C ALA A 35 -2.78 -1.98 18.96
N SER A 36 -1.65 -2.70 19.04
CA SER A 36 -0.56 -2.40 19.98
C SER A 36 0.36 -1.28 19.50
N ILE A 37 0.73 -1.26 18.21
CA ILE A 37 1.71 -0.32 17.67
C ILE A 37 1.13 1.08 17.41
N LEU A 38 -0.13 1.18 16.96
CA LEU A 38 -0.74 2.47 16.60
C LEU A 38 -0.76 3.48 17.78
N PRO A 39 -1.13 3.10 19.01
CA PRO A 39 -1.04 4.00 20.17
C PRO A 39 0.40 4.48 20.44
N GLU A 40 1.39 3.60 20.28
CA GLU A 40 2.80 3.95 20.52
C GLU A 40 3.31 4.94 19.47
N VAL A 41 3.02 4.71 18.18
CA VAL A 41 3.31 5.65 17.09
C VAL A 41 2.70 7.02 17.39
N ARG A 42 1.42 7.07 17.75
CA ARG A 42 0.76 8.35 18.08
C ARG A 42 1.40 9.03 19.27
N SER A 43 1.76 8.27 20.31
CA SER A 43 2.44 8.80 21.48
C SER A 43 3.82 9.36 21.15
N ASN A 44 4.62 8.65 20.34
CA ASN A 44 5.95 9.08 19.91
C ASN A 44 5.88 10.38 19.10
N LEU A 45 4.89 10.50 18.21
CA LEU A 45 4.68 11.69 17.38
C LEU A 45 3.93 12.84 18.10
N GLY A 46 3.51 12.65 19.36
CA GLY A 46 2.73 13.66 20.10
C GLY A 46 1.36 13.96 19.49
N LEU A 47 0.77 13.01 18.77
CA LEU A 47 -0.47 13.17 18.02
C LEU A 47 -1.71 12.85 18.88
N THR A 48 -2.78 13.64 18.70
CA THR A 48 -4.12 13.31 19.21
C THR A 48 -4.77 12.19 18.39
N ASN A 49 -5.87 11.61 18.88
CA ASN A 49 -6.51 10.44 18.25
C ASN A 49 -7.04 10.69 16.82
N ASP A 50 -7.39 11.94 16.51
CA ASP A 50 -7.97 12.38 15.25
C ASP A 50 -6.93 12.87 14.23
N ALA A 51 -5.70 13.19 14.68
CA ALA A 51 -4.66 13.66 13.79
C ALA A 51 -4.28 12.60 12.74
N LEU A 52 -4.06 13.07 11.50
CA LEU A 52 -3.47 12.27 10.43
C LEU A 52 -2.04 11.90 10.80
N ILE A 53 -1.65 10.68 10.42
CA ILE A 53 -0.29 10.19 10.62
C ILE A 53 0.39 10.23 9.25
N ILE A 54 1.51 10.93 9.14
CA ILE A 54 2.31 10.98 7.92
C ILE A 54 2.94 9.59 7.72
N PRO A 55 2.82 8.95 6.54
CA PRO A 55 3.36 7.62 6.32
C PRO A 55 4.85 7.48 6.66
N SER A 56 5.69 8.43 6.26
CA SER A 56 7.14 8.40 6.53
C SER A 56 7.45 8.31 8.03
N ASP A 57 6.72 9.05 8.87
CA ASP A 57 6.95 9.09 10.31
C ASP A 57 6.71 7.72 10.96
N VAL A 58 5.78 6.93 10.40
CA VAL A 58 5.57 5.54 10.84
C VAL A 58 6.74 4.65 10.47
N HIS A 59 7.27 4.79 9.24
CA HIS A 59 8.45 4.05 8.83
C HIS A 59 9.66 4.39 9.72
N ASP A 60 9.85 5.66 10.05
CA ASP A 60 10.91 6.12 10.97
C ASP A 60 10.77 5.52 12.36
N TYR A 61 9.55 5.55 12.93
CA TYR A 61 9.28 4.89 14.22
C TYR A 61 9.57 3.39 14.17
N LEU A 62 9.12 2.69 13.12
CA LEU A 62 9.33 1.25 12.98
C LEU A 62 10.82 0.90 12.84
N MET A 63 11.63 1.79 12.26
CA MET A 63 13.09 1.67 12.29
C MET A 63 13.67 1.93 13.69
N GLU A 64 13.18 2.93 14.41
CA GLU A 64 13.61 3.26 15.78
C GLU A 64 13.44 2.07 16.73
N ILE A 65 12.32 1.35 16.63
CA ILE A 65 12.04 0.17 17.46
C ILE A 65 12.59 -1.14 16.88
N GLY A 66 13.32 -1.09 15.76
CA GLY A 66 14.00 -2.23 15.15
C GLY A 66 13.10 -3.23 14.43
N LEU A 67 11.87 -2.86 14.07
CA LEU A 67 10.99 -3.68 13.22
C LEU A 67 11.33 -3.55 11.74
N LEU A 68 11.91 -2.41 11.33
CA LEU A 68 12.54 -2.21 10.03
C LEU A 68 14.03 -1.91 10.21
N ASN A 69 14.83 -2.35 9.26
CA ASN A 69 16.25 -2.02 9.21
C ASN A 69 16.57 -1.23 7.94
N GLN A 70 17.52 -0.29 8.03
CA GLN A 70 17.91 0.56 6.91
C GLN A 70 18.47 -0.23 5.71
N ASP A 71 19.06 -1.40 5.95
CA ASP A 71 19.56 -2.30 4.90
C ASP A 71 18.44 -3.03 4.15
N GLN A 72 17.22 -3.04 4.70
CA GLN A 72 16.01 -3.53 4.03
C GLN A 72 15.34 -2.46 3.15
N PHE A 73 15.80 -1.21 3.21
CA PHE A 73 15.21 -0.14 2.41
C PHE A 73 15.68 -0.22 0.96
N VAL A 74 14.73 -0.40 0.03
CA VAL A 74 15.01 -0.55 -1.41
C VAL A 74 14.89 0.79 -2.13
N GLY A 75 13.88 1.58 -1.82
CA GLY A 75 13.69 2.90 -2.41
C GLY A 75 12.30 3.50 -2.21
N ILE A 76 12.13 4.71 -2.72
CA ILE A 76 10.85 5.44 -2.76
C ILE A 76 10.49 5.70 -4.22
N CYS A 77 9.23 5.48 -4.55
CA CYS A 77 8.63 5.86 -5.84
C CYS A 77 7.46 6.81 -5.60
N GLY A 78 7.14 7.63 -6.58
CA GLY A 78 5.98 8.51 -6.50
C GLY A 78 5.73 9.27 -7.80
N GLY A 79 4.70 10.12 -7.77
CA GLY A 79 4.32 10.99 -8.88
C GLY A 79 2.87 10.80 -9.29
N ASN A 80 2.56 11.11 -10.55
CA ASN A 80 1.24 10.93 -11.16
C ASN A 80 0.83 9.45 -11.29
N ILE A 81 -0.23 9.04 -10.60
CA ILE A 81 -0.79 7.68 -10.65
C ILE A 81 -1.32 7.28 -12.02
N MET A 82 -1.70 8.24 -12.85
CA MET A 82 -2.20 8.02 -14.21
C MET A 82 -1.07 7.98 -15.25
N ASN A 83 0.19 8.21 -14.82
CA ASN A 83 1.36 8.11 -15.69
C ASN A 83 1.96 6.70 -15.57
N GLU A 84 1.87 5.92 -16.65
CA GLU A 84 2.39 4.56 -16.70
C GLU A 84 3.89 4.50 -16.38
N ALA A 85 4.71 5.45 -16.83
CA ALA A 85 6.14 5.47 -16.54
C ALA A 85 6.45 5.64 -15.05
N HIS A 86 5.62 6.37 -14.29
CA HIS A 86 5.79 6.50 -12.84
C HIS A 86 5.42 5.20 -12.12
N LEU A 87 4.38 4.51 -12.59
CA LEU A 87 4.01 3.19 -12.07
C LEU A 87 5.06 2.13 -12.44
N GLU A 88 5.63 2.17 -13.64
CA GLU A 88 6.74 1.29 -14.05
C GLU A 88 7.96 1.43 -13.14
N GLN A 89 8.29 2.64 -12.67
CA GLN A 89 9.36 2.84 -11.68
C GLN A 89 9.08 2.10 -10.37
N LEU A 90 7.83 2.08 -9.90
CA LEU A 90 7.43 1.28 -8.75
C LEU A 90 7.61 -0.22 -9.01
N ILE A 91 7.20 -0.71 -10.20
CA ILE A 91 7.40 -2.12 -10.57
C ILE A 91 8.90 -2.47 -10.60
N VAL A 92 9.73 -1.64 -11.22
CA VAL A 92 11.19 -1.87 -11.29
C VAL A 92 11.81 -1.91 -9.88
N THR A 93 11.37 -1.02 -8.99
CA THR A 93 11.84 -0.99 -7.60
C THR A 93 11.41 -2.23 -6.82
N LEU A 94 10.16 -2.67 -6.97
CA LEU A 94 9.68 -3.94 -6.43
C LEU A 94 10.48 -5.13 -7.00
N ASP A 95 10.80 -5.09 -8.29
CA ASP A 95 11.53 -6.16 -8.99
C ASP A 95 13.06 -6.15 -8.77
N SER A 96 13.56 -5.23 -7.94
CA SER A 96 14.97 -5.15 -7.60
C SER A 96 15.54 -6.48 -7.13
N LYS A 97 16.61 -6.94 -7.78
CA LYS A 97 17.29 -8.22 -7.52
C LYS A 97 18.22 -8.20 -6.31
N ASN A 98 18.35 -7.05 -5.64
CA ASN A 98 19.23 -6.90 -4.49
C ASN A 98 18.63 -7.48 -3.20
N THR A 99 17.38 -7.94 -3.24
CA THR A 99 16.65 -8.45 -2.08
C THR A 99 16.69 -9.97 -2.03
N LYS A 100 16.81 -10.52 -0.83
CA LYS A 100 17.17 -11.94 -0.66
C LYS A 100 16.04 -12.89 -1.04
N ASN A 101 14.77 -12.50 -0.91
CA ASN A 101 13.62 -13.36 -1.22
C ASN A 101 12.38 -12.59 -1.68
N HIS A 102 11.97 -11.55 -0.95
CA HIS A 102 10.70 -10.85 -1.14
C HIS A 102 10.87 -9.33 -1.07
N THR A 103 10.06 -8.61 -1.84
CA THR A 103 9.90 -7.16 -1.67
C THR A 103 8.45 -6.84 -1.37
N ALA A 104 8.24 -5.73 -0.67
CA ALA A 104 6.92 -5.20 -0.42
C ALA A 104 6.96 -3.68 -0.49
N SER A 105 5.82 -3.07 -0.78
CA SER A 105 5.67 -1.63 -0.76
C SER A 105 4.49 -1.23 0.08
N THR A 106 4.64 -0.22 0.93
CA THR A 106 3.50 0.61 1.30
C THR A 106 3.19 1.54 0.13
N PHE A 107 1.91 1.74 -0.18
CA PHE A 107 1.45 2.55 -1.30
C PHE A 107 0.40 3.52 -0.77
N TYR A 108 0.76 4.80 -0.72
CA TYR A 108 -0.07 5.90 -0.25
C TYR A 108 -0.71 6.63 -1.42
N PHE A 109 -2.04 6.74 -1.39
CA PHE A 109 -2.82 7.45 -2.39
C PHE A 109 -4.17 7.89 -1.80
N HIS A 110 -4.51 9.17 -1.95
CA HIS A 110 -5.76 9.75 -1.45
C HIS A 110 -6.03 9.41 0.03
N GLU A 111 -5.13 9.83 0.93
CA GLU A 111 -5.24 9.67 2.39
C GLU A 111 -5.32 8.21 2.89
N HIS A 112 -5.05 7.25 2.01
CA HIS A 112 -5.16 5.84 2.32
C HIS A 112 -3.89 5.09 1.93
N VAL A 113 -3.49 4.14 2.77
CA VAL A 113 -2.31 3.31 2.55
C VAL A 113 -2.75 1.88 2.33
N VAL A 114 -2.29 1.27 1.24
CA VAL A 114 -2.37 -0.18 0.98
C VAL A 114 -0.98 -0.77 0.97
N CYS A 115 -0.86 -2.10 1.04
CA CYS A 115 0.43 -2.74 0.78
C CYS A 115 0.41 -3.55 -0.52
N ILE A 116 1.55 -3.59 -1.20
CA ILE A 116 1.81 -4.39 -2.40
C ILE A 116 2.89 -5.40 -2.02
N LEU A 117 2.56 -6.68 -2.09
CA LEU A 117 3.45 -7.77 -1.72
C LEU A 117 3.93 -8.47 -2.99
N LYS A 118 5.22 -8.36 -3.34
CA LYS A 118 5.80 -9.12 -4.45
C LYS A 118 6.17 -10.51 -3.99
N MET A 119 5.80 -11.51 -4.79
CA MET A 119 6.15 -12.91 -4.59
C MET A 119 6.86 -13.46 -5.82
N ASN A 120 7.90 -14.26 -5.57
CA ASN A 120 8.54 -15.07 -6.60
C ASN A 120 8.00 -16.50 -6.51
N ALA A 121 7.50 -17.00 -7.62
CA ALA A 121 7.09 -18.38 -7.79
C ALA A 121 8.31 -19.29 -7.92
N ALA A 122 8.18 -20.56 -7.52
CA ALA A 122 9.24 -21.56 -7.69
C ALA A 122 9.60 -21.80 -9.17
N ASN A 123 8.70 -21.51 -10.10
CA ASN A 123 8.92 -21.62 -11.54
C ASN A 123 9.55 -20.35 -12.17
N GLY A 124 9.89 -19.34 -11.36
CA GLY A 124 10.46 -18.07 -11.80
C GLY A 124 9.43 -16.99 -12.17
N ASP A 125 8.13 -17.30 -12.14
CA ASP A 125 7.09 -16.28 -12.32
C ASP A 125 7.06 -15.32 -11.13
N THR A 126 6.55 -14.10 -11.35
CA THR A 126 6.34 -13.11 -10.29
C THR A 126 4.87 -12.74 -10.25
N TRP A 127 4.29 -12.70 -9.06
CA TRP A 127 2.96 -12.13 -8.84
C TRP A 127 2.99 -11.13 -7.69
N TYR A 128 1.94 -10.33 -7.62
CA TYR A 128 1.79 -9.27 -6.63
C TYR A 128 0.45 -9.41 -5.94
N ASP A 129 0.42 -9.25 -4.63
CA ASP A 129 -0.83 -9.15 -3.88
C ASP A 129 -0.99 -7.72 -3.35
N LEU A 130 -2.05 -7.03 -3.76
CA LEU A 130 -2.47 -5.76 -3.18
C LEU A 130 -3.38 -6.05 -1.99
N ILE A 131 -3.00 -5.62 -0.79
CA ILE A 131 -3.83 -5.76 0.42
C ILE A 131 -4.36 -4.39 0.81
N ASP A 132 -5.68 -4.28 0.88
CA ASP A 132 -6.37 -3.12 1.43
C ASP A 132 -7.01 -3.51 2.76
N SER A 133 -6.51 -2.96 3.86
CA SER A 133 -6.98 -3.28 5.22
C SER A 133 -8.23 -2.50 5.63
N LEU A 134 -8.68 -1.55 4.82
CA LEU A 134 -9.94 -0.83 5.02
C LEU A 134 -10.57 -0.52 3.65
N PRO A 135 -10.96 -1.57 2.90
CA PRO A 135 -11.43 -1.45 1.54
C PRO A 135 -12.77 -0.71 1.49
N SER A 136 -12.97 0.06 0.43
CA SER A 136 -14.27 0.67 0.18
C SER A 136 -15.33 -0.40 -0.14
N ILE A 137 -16.62 -0.08 0.03
CA ILE A 137 -17.72 -0.96 -0.40
C ILE A 137 -17.58 -1.36 -1.88
N LYS A 138 -17.12 -0.43 -2.74
CA LYS A 138 -16.86 -0.70 -4.17
C LYS A 138 -15.77 -1.76 -4.35
N THR A 139 -14.76 -1.75 -3.49
CA THR A 139 -13.67 -2.73 -3.49
C THR A 139 -14.15 -4.10 -3.02
N LEU A 140 -15.09 -4.16 -2.08
CA LEU A 140 -15.61 -5.40 -1.49
C LEU A 140 -16.68 -6.09 -2.35
N HIS A 141 -17.54 -5.35 -3.04
CA HIS A 141 -18.77 -5.91 -3.62
C HIS A 141 -18.84 -5.96 -5.15
N GLY A 142 -17.85 -5.43 -5.89
CA GLY A 142 -17.96 -5.35 -7.35
C GLY A 142 -19.25 -4.63 -7.79
N PHE A 143 -19.63 -4.76 -9.06
CA PHE A 143 -20.86 -4.13 -9.60
C PHE A 143 -22.14 -4.97 -9.37
N ASP A 144 -22.02 -6.22 -8.93
CA ASP A 144 -23.15 -7.10 -8.60
C ASP A 144 -23.33 -7.18 -7.08
N ALA A 145 -23.98 -6.15 -6.53
CA ALA A 145 -24.40 -6.10 -5.14
C ALA A 145 -25.69 -6.92 -4.93
N ASP A 146 -25.66 -8.21 -5.25
CA ASP A 146 -26.72 -9.14 -4.89
C ASP A 146 -26.14 -10.30 -4.07
N TYR A 147 -26.64 -10.42 -2.84
CA TYR A 147 -26.50 -11.57 -1.93
C TYR A 147 -25.08 -11.92 -1.44
N ASN A 148 -24.69 -11.36 -0.28
CA ASN A 148 -24.50 -12.11 0.97
C ASN A 148 -23.95 -11.21 2.08
N PHE A 149 -24.85 -10.82 3.00
CA PHE A 149 -24.51 -10.55 4.40
C PHE A 149 -23.71 -11.76 4.94
N PHE A 150 -22.71 -11.54 5.81
CA PHE A 150 -21.94 -12.57 6.56
C PHE A 150 -20.52 -12.96 6.10
N THR A 151 -19.79 -12.15 5.34
CA THR A 151 -18.32 -12.17 5.50
C THR A 151 -17.89 -10.92 6.23
N ASN A 152 -17.43 -11.07 7.47
CA ASN A 152 -16.76 -10.03 8.27
C ASN A 152 -15.36 -9.75 7.69
N ASN A 153 -15.22 -9.70 6.36
CA ASN A 153 -13.96 -9.45 5.71
C ASN A 153 -13.73 -7.93 5.72
N ASN A 154 -13.01 -7.48 6.74
CA ASN A 154 -12.62 -6.08 6.90
C ASN A 154 -11.42 -5.70 6.01
N ALA A 155 -10.85 -6.66 5.28
CA ALA A 155 -9.72 -6.46 4.37
C ALA A 155 -9.96 -7.16 3.02
N ALA A 156 -9.33 -6.63 1.98
CA ALA A 156 -9.36 -7.19 0.62
C ALA A 156 -7.94 -7.54 0.18
N ARG A 157 -7.81 -8.67 -0.53
CA ARG A 157 -6.57 -9.12 -1.18
C ARG A 157 -6.83 -9.30 -2.67
N ILE A 158 -6.12 -8.54 -3.50
CA ILE A 158 -6.23 -8.61 -4.97
C ILE A 158 -4.92 -9.16 -5.53
N ARG A 159 -4.99 -10.34 -6.16
CA ARG A 159 -3.82 -10.96 -6.80
C ARG A 159 -3.65 -10.52 -8.25
N CYS A 160 -2.49 -9.94 -8.53
CA CYS A 160 -2.03 -9.52 -9.84
C CYS A 160 -0.96 -10.50 -10.34
N LYS A 161 -1.24 -11.23 -11.42
CA LYS A 161 -0.37 -12.31 -11.92
C LYS A 161 0.91 -11.84 -12.64
N ASN A 162 1.04 -10.55 -12.88
CA ASN A 162 2.19 -9.91 -13.51
C ASN A 162 2.16 -8.39 -13.31
N SER A 163 3.23 -7.70 -13.73
CA SER A 163 3.37 -6.24 -13.65
C SER A 163 2.22 -5.50 -14.33
N GLN A 164 1.81 -5.90 -15.53
CA GLN A 164 0.70 -5.27 -16.25
C GLN A 164 -0.61 -5.32 -15.47
N SER A 165 -0.91 -6.48 -14.87
CA SER A 165 -2.11 -6.63 -14.04
C SER A 165 -2.04 -5.77 -12.79
N LEU A 166 -0.85 -5.59 -12.18
CA LEU A 166 -0.67 -4.69 -11.05
C LEU A 166 -0.88 -3.23 -11.45
N ILE A 167 -0.27 -2.77 -12.54
CA ILE A 167 -0.48 -1.41 -13.09
C ILE A 167 -1.97 -1.16 -13.36
N THR A 168 -2.65 -2.13 -13.96
CA THR A 168 -4.09 -2.05 -14.24
C THR A 168 -4.91 -1.95 -12.95
N THR A 169 -4.57 -2.76 -11.94
CA THR A 169 -5.22 -2.72 -10.63
C THR A 169 -4.97 -1.40 -9.90
N LEU A 170 -3.76 -0.83 -9.96
CA LEU A 170 -3.45 0.46 -9.34
C LEU A 170 -4.21 1.61 -10.01
N ASN A 171 -4.33 1.60 -11.34
CA ASN A 171 -5.14 2.57 -12.07
C ASN A 171 -6.63 2.45 -11.71
N TRP A 172 -7.18 1.22 -11.69
CA TRP A 172 -8.55 0.99 -11.22
C TRP A 172 -8.76 1.46 -9.78
N TYR A 173 -7.81 1.13 -8.89
CA TYR A 173 -7.84 1.54 -7.50
C TYR A 173 -7.90 3.06 -7.37
N ALA A 174 -7.04 3.76 -8.10
CA ALA A 174 -6.97 5.22 -8.11
C ALA A 174 -8.26 5.85 -8.63
N THR A 175 -8.72 5.42 -9.80
CA THR A 175 -9.97 5.91 -10.42
C THR A 175 -11.21 5.64 -9.57
N SER A 176 -11.20 4.61 -8.72
CA SER A 176 -12.30 4.33 -7.79
C SER A 176 -12.41 5.35 -6.65
N LYS A 177 -11.32 6.07 -6.33
CA LYS A 177 -11.20 7.05 -5.25
C LYS A 177 -11.35 8.49 -5.70
N PHE A 178 -11.12 8.80 -6.98
CA PHE A 178 -11.33 10.15 -7.49
C PHE A 178 -12.78 10.59 -7.30
N THR A 179 -12.94 11.77 -6.70
CA THR A 179 -14.21 12.48 -6.63
C THR A 179 -14.48 13.22 -7.93
N GLU A 180 -15.71 13.71 -8.12
CA GLU A 180 -16.05 14.55 -9.28
C GLU A 180 -15.17 15.80 -9.36
N GLU A 181 -14.83 16.41 -8.22
CA GLU A 181 -13.92 17.55 -8.15
C GLU A 181 -12.50 17.19 -8.61
N ASN A 182 -11.99 16.01 -8.22
CA ASN A 182 -10.70 15.52 -8.70
C ASN A 182 -10.72 15.33 -10.21
N CYS A 183 -11.78 14.73 -10.76
CA CYS A 183 -11.90 14.56 -12.22
C CYS A 183 -11.89 15.92 -12.94
N ARG A 184 -12.66 16.90 -12.47
CA ARG A 184 -12.67 18.26 -13.05
C ARG A 184 -11.29 18.91 -12.99
N TYR A 185 -10.56 18.74 -11.89
CA TYR A 185 -9.19 19.24 -11.77
C TYR A 185 -8.27 18.57 -12.79
N ILE A 186 -8.30 17.23 -12.87
CA ILE A 186 -7.46 16.44 -13.77
C ILE A 186 -7.71 16.82 -15.24
N ASP A 187 -8.96 17.05 -15.61
CA ASP A 187 -9.35 17.47 -16.96
C ASP A 187 -8.88 18.90 -17.28
N ALA A 188 -8.81 19.78 -16.27
CA ALA A 188 -8.45 21.18 -16.43
C ALA A 188 -6.92 21.43 -16.39
N TYR A 189 -6.16 20.59 -15.69
CA TYR A 189 -4.75 20.83 -15.40
C TYR A 189 -3.85 19.66 -15.81
N GLN A 190 -2.80 19.98 -16.56
CA GLN A 190 -1.71 19.03 -16.83
C GLN A 190 -0.94 18.72 -15.54
N TRP A 191 -0.26 17.58 -15.51
CA TRP A 191 0.61 17.24 -14.39
C TRP A 191 1.81 18.19 -14.32
N ASP A 192 2.13 18.66 -13.12
CA ASP A 192 3.30 19.49 -12.81
C ASP A 192 3.95 18.99 -11.51
N ASP A 193 5.19 18.50 -11.60
CA ASP A 193 5.93 17.98 -10.45
C ASP A 193 6.12 19.05 -9.36
N LEU A 194 6.15 20.33 -9.72
CA LEU A 194 6.28 21.43 -8.76
C LEU A 194 4.98 21.69 -7.97
N GLN A 195 3.87 21.08 -8.36
CA GLN A 195 2.55 21.21 -7.72
C GLN A 195 2.03 19.85 -7.20
N ALA A 196 2.89 18.83 -7.14
CA ALA A 196 2.50 17.47 -6.76
C ALA A 196 1.84 17.40 -5.38
N ASP A 197 2.21 18.26 -4.43
CA ASP A 197 1.67 18.28 -3.06
C ASP A 197 0.16 18.52 -3.00
N PHE A 198 -0.42 19.16 -4.02
CA PHE A 198 -1.84 19.49 -4.09
C PHE A 198 -2.57 18.77 -5.22
N ASP A 199 -1.85 18.01 -6.04
CA ASP A 199 -2.41 17.33 -7.19
C ASP A 199 -3.09 16.02 -6.76
N PRO A 200 -4.37 15.79 -7.08
CA PRO A 200 -5.06 14.57 -6.68
C PRO A 200 -4.43 13.31 -7.28
N ARG A 201 -3.66 13.41 -8.35
CA ARG A 201 -3.00 12.26 -8.98
C ARG A 201 -1.78 11.77 -8.20
N VAL A 202 -1.31 12.48 -7.19
CA VAL A 202 -0.08 12.14 -6.48
C VAL A 202 -0.20 10.82 -5.71
N PHE A 203 0.76 9.92 -5.93
CA PHE A 203 0.99 8.77 -5.07
C PHE A 203 2.43 8.77 -4.56
N GLN A 204 2.64 8.06 -3.44
CA GLN A 204 3.96 7.77 -2.91
C GLN A 204 4.01 6.31 -2.46
N ALA A 205 5.15 5.67 -2.65
CA ALA A 205 5.34 4.26 -2.32
C ALA A 205 6.73 4.04 -1.71
N PHE A 206 6.79 3.39 -0.55
CA PHE A 206 8.04 3.02 0.13
C PHE A 206 8.27 1.53 -0.02
N VAL A 207 9.39 1.15 -0.65
CA VAL A 207 9.72 -0.24 -0.99
C VAL A 207 10.78 -0.79 -0.04
N TRP A 208 10.52 -1.99 0.48
CA TRP A 208 11.34 -2.72 1.43
C TRP A 208 11.59 -4.16 0.95
N GLY A 209 12.70 -4.79 1.32
CA GLY A 209 13.00 -6.21 1.02
C GLY A 209 14.40 -6.69 1.41
#